data_AF-A0A6I7MXU3-F1
#
_entry.id   AF-A0A6I7MXU3-F1
#
_cell.length_a   1.000
_cell.length_b   1.000
_cell.length_c   1.000
_cell.angle_alpha   90.00
_cell.angle_beta   90.00
_cell.angle_gamma   90.00
#
_symmetry.space_group_name_H-M   'P 1'
#
loop_
_entity.id
_entity.type
_entity.pdbx_description
1 polymer ?
#
loop_
_entity_poly.entity_id
_entity_poly.type
_entity_poly.pdbx_seq_one_letter_code
_entity_poly.pdbx_strand_id
1 'polypeptide(L)'
;MKKVLITLATLLVIITVKAQDSDSLRFERLSLDSMFISEVEEPKGGELKPKILHAEPLYIDLIRDLGARKGEKEWNVGFGMFNKRDFNKYEALVEYEWAPIDRLGFEIEVPVTIFTASEGTPVDITRPANRIESLKLATQWTFLVSEKAKTSLALGYIHEFEFVDLNKLGQSELFKGNIYNPFFIAAKRWGLNYHTLVYTGPRIVKDFDMRREFSYEVHTNFHYMITGTRNFIGIEFNKEFHEGKFEAVMRPQMRVGLAENLMV
;
A
#
# COMPACT_ATOMS: atom_id res chain seq x y z
N MET A 1 30.51 59.70 -16.75
CA MET A 1 30.76 58.23 -16.69
C MET A 1 30.56 57.64 -15.30
N LYS A 2 31.26 58.11 -14.24
CA LYS A 2 31.10 57.58 -12.87
C LYS A 2 29.66 57.60 -12.32
N LYS A 3 28.90 58.69 -12.57
CA LYS A 3 27.50 58.80 -12.10
C LYS A 3 26.59 57.77 -12.77
N VAL A 4 26.74 57.54 -14.07
CA VAL A 4 25.96 56.56 -14.83
C VAL A 4 26.24 55.13 -14.35
N LEU A 5 27.50 54.81 -14.04
CA LEU A 5 27.88 53.50 -13.50
C LEU A 5 27.26 53.23 -12.12
N ILE A 6 27.21 54.25 -11.26
CA ILE A 6 26.62 54.15 -9.92
C ILE A 6 25.10 53.97 -10.02
N THR A 7 24.44 54.67 -10.94
CA THR A 7 23.00 54.50 -11.18
C THR A 7 22.68 53.13 -11.75
N LEU A 8 23.52 52.60 -12.67
CA LEU A 8 23.33 51.26 -13.22
C LEU A 8 23.53 50.18 -12.15
N ALA A 9 24.52 50.35 -11.26
CA ALA A 9 24.78 49.42 -10.16
C ALA A 9 23.67 49.43 -9.11
N THR A 10 23.12 50.60 -8.76
CA THR A 10 21.95 50.67 -7.86
C THR A 10 20.70 50.08 -8.51
N LEU A 11 20.48 50.29 -9.82
CA LEU A 11 19.38 49.64 -10.54
C LEU A 11 19.53 48.11 -10.53
N LEU A 12 20.74 47.58 -10.76
CA LEU A 12 21.00 46.14 -10.75
C LEU A 12 20.71 45.50 -9.38
N VAL A 13 21.07 46.18 -8.28
CA VAL A 13 20.80 45.72 -6.92
C VAL A 13 19.29 45.70 -6.64
N ILE A 14 18.53 46.71 -7.09
CA ILE A 14 17.07 46.76 -6.92
C ILE A 14 16.38 45.64 -7.70
N ILE A 15 16.89 45.29 -8.89
CA ILE A 15 16.35 44.18 -9.71
C ILE A 15 16.63 42.83 -9.04
N THR A 16 17.80 42.64 -8.41
CA THR A 16 18.09 41.40 -7.66
C THR A 16 17.24 41.23 -6.40
N VAL A 17 16.84 42.33 -5.73
CA VAL A 17 15.98 42.28 -4.54
C VAL A 17 14.53 41.96 -4.91
N LYS A 18 14.06 42.35 -6.10
CA LYS A 18 12.71 42.02 -6.60
C LYS A 18 12.58 40.65 -7.26
N ALA A 19 13.68 39.94 -7.50
CA ALA A 19 13.66 38.56 -8.00
C ALA A 19 13.50 37.51 -6.90
N GLN A 20 13.43 37.92 -5.62
CA GLN A 20 13.06 37.07 -4.50
C GLN A 20 11.55 37.12 -4.25
N ASP A 21 10.74 36.84 -5.28
CA ASP A 21 9.43 36.26 -5.00
C ASP A 21 9.71 34.85 -4.49
N SER A 22 9.76 34.72 -3.16
CA SER A 22 9.68 33.42 -2.51
C SER A 22 8.45 32.73 -3.10
N ASP A 23 8.68 31.65 -3.84
CA ASP A 23 7.64 30.85 -4.49
C ASP A 23 6.50 30.58 -3.50
N SER A 24 5.45 31.40 -3.57
CA SER A 24 4.37 31.46 -2.58
C SER A 24 3.59 30.14 -2.59
N LEU A 25 3.50 29.52 -3.77
CA LEU A 25 2.93 28.19 -3.96
C LEU A 25 3.77 27.12 -3.27
N ARG A 26 5.11 27.22 -3.33
CA ARG A 26 5.97 26.30 -2.57
C ARG A 26 5.79 26.47 -1.07
N PHE A 27 5.69 27.70 -0.56
CA PHE A 27 5.47 27.94 0.86
C PHE A 27 4.11 27.41 1.34
N GLU A 28 3.05 27.69 0.57
CA GLU A 28 1.71 27.18 0.83
C GLU A 28 1.69 25.65 0.85
N ARG A 29 2.30 24.99 -0.14
CA ARG A 29 2.44 23.54 -0.17
C ARG A 29 3.15 23.01 1.08
N LEU A 30 4.33 23.54 1.42
CA LEU A 30 5.07 23.11 2.61
C LEU A 30 4.24 23.25 3.90
N SER A 31 3.45 24.32 4.00
CA SER A 31 2.53 24.54 5.13
C SER A 31 1.42 23.49 5.19
N LEU A 32 0.73 23.27 4.07
CA LEU A 32 -0.33 22.25 3.96
C LEU A 32 0.20 20.84 4.31
N ASP A 33 1.39 20.49 3.83
CA ASP A 33 2.01 19.20 4.13
C ASP A 33 2.34 19.05 5.62
N SER A 34 2.90 20.10 6.21
CA SER A 34 3.29 20.07 7.62
C SER A 34 2.07 19.94 8.53
N MET A 35 0.98 20.65 8.20
CA MET A 35 -0.30 20.53 8.91
C MET A 35 -0.87 19.12 8.78
N PHE A 36 -0.87 18.56 7.58
CA PHE A 36 -1.35 17.19 7.33
C PHE A 36 -0.52 16.13 8.06
N ILE A 37 0.81 16.25 8.04
CA ILE A 37 1.71 15.36 8.79
C ILE A 37 1.44 15.46 10.29
N SER A 38 1.28 16.67 10.84
CA SER A 38 1.00 16.85 12.28
C SER A 38 -0.35 16.24 12.67
N GLU A 39 -1.38 16.38 11.83
CA GLU A 39 -2.68 15.75 12.07
C GLU A 39 -2.58 14.21 12.21
N VAL A 40 -1.77 13.58 11.36
CA VAL A 40 -1.58 12.11 11.36
C VAL A 40 -0.61 11.65 12.47
N GLU A 41 0.54 12.31 12.59
CA GLU A 41 1.64 11.91 13.47
C GLU A 41 1.42 12.33 14.93
N GLU A 42 0.69 13.40 15.21
CA GLU A 42 0.55 13.99 16.57
C GLU A 42 -0.91 14.14 17.06
N PRO A 43 -1.78 13.11 17.01
CA PRO A 43 -3.12 13.28 17.54
C PRO A 43 -3.05 13.39 19.06
N LYS A 44 -3.72 14.42 19.61
CA LYS A 44 -3.94 14.63 21.05
C LYS A 44 -2.69 15.02 21.86
N GLY A 45 -1.89 15.97 21.36
CA GLY A 45 -0.92 16.70 22.20
C GLY A 45 0.22 15.84 22.78
N GLY A 46 0.58 14.74 22.11
CA GLY A 46 1.70 13.87 22.50
C GLY A 46 1.34 12.73 23.47
N GLU A 47 0.06 12.53 23.78
CA GLU A 47 -0.37 11.41 24.64
C GLU A 47 -0.29 10.04 23.93
N LEU A 48 -0.37 10.03 22.60
CA LEU A 48 -0.36 8.81 21.79
C LEU A 48 1.07 8.40 21.44
N LYS A 49 1.26 7.08 21.23
CA LYS A 49 2.55 6.59 20.72
C LYS A 49 2.87 7.22 19.37
N PRO A 50 4.17 7.48 19.09
CA PRO A 50 4.60 7.99 17.80
C PRO A 50 4.16 7.08 16.65
N LYS A 51 3.69 7.70 15.57
CA LYS A 51 3.34 7.10 14.28
C LYS A 51 3.96 7.97 13.19
N ILE A 52 4.37 7.39 12.07
CA ILE A 52 4.97 8.13 10.96
C ILE A 52 4.13 7.86 9.73
N LEU A 53 3.75 8.92 9.02
CA LEU A 53 3.03 8.79 7.77
C LEU A 53 3.97 8.23 6.69
N HIS A 54 3.57 7.10 6.11
CA HIS A 54 4.22 6.46 4.97
C HIS A 54 3.24 6.33 3.80
N ALA A 55 3.74 6.43 2.56
CA ALA A 55 2.97 6.01 1.40
C ALA A 55 3.04 4.49 1.28
N GLU A 56 1.88 3.85 1.26
CA GLU A 56 1.77 2.40 1.14
C GLU A 56 1.62 1.99 -0.33
N PRO A 57 2.29 0.90 -0.76
CA PRO A 57 2.10 0.36 -2.10
C PRO A 57 0.67 -0.08 -2.36
N LEU A 58 0.26 -0.10 -3.63
CA LEU A 58 -1.08 -0.59 -4.02
C LEU A 58 -1.12 -2.09 -4.29
N TYR A 59 0.02 -2.71 -4.61
CA TYR A 59 0.05 -4.13 -4.96
C TYR A 59 0.30 -5.01 -3.73
N ILE A 60 1.30 -4.65 -2.91
CA ILE A 60 1.47 -5.26 -1.59
C ILE A 60 0.71 -4.43 -0.57
N ASP A 61 -0.42 -4.95 -0.13
CA ASP A 61 -1.19 -4.32 0.93
C ASP A 61 -0.54 -4.57 2.29
N LEU A 62 -0.53 -3.55 3.13
CA LEU A 62 -0.08 -3.71 4.51
C LEU A 62 -1.28 -4.03 5.38
N ILE A 63 -1.10 -4.95 6.33
CA ILE A 63 -2.15 -5.38 7.27
C ILE A 63 -2.79 -4.20 8.02
N ARG A 64 -1.94 -3.20 8.30
CA ARG A 64 -2.32 -1.96 8.98
C ARG A 64 -1.25 -0.91 8.74
N ASP A 65 -1.61 0.35 8.94
CA ASP A 65 -0.65 1.43 9.08
C ASP A 65 0.53 1.08 10.01
N LEU A 66 1.74 1.39 9.57
CA LEU A 66 2.94 1.25 10.40
C LEU A 66 2.89 2.18 11.61
N GLY A 67 2.94 1.59 12.81
CA GLY A 67 2.80 2.33 14.06
C GLY A 67 1.34 2.59 14.46
N ALA A 68 0.41 1.75 14.00
CA ALA A 68 -1.00 1.79 14.40
C ALA A 68 -1.18 1.93 15.91
N ARG A 69 -2.21 2.66 16.33
CA ARG A 69 -2.47 2.99 17.74
C ARG A 69 -3.65 2.21 18.28
N LYS A 70 -3.66 1.97 19.59
CA LYS A 70 -4.75 1.28 20.27
C LYS A 70 -6.11 1.92 19.93
N GLY A 71 -7.03 1.09 19.44
CA GLY A 71 -8.39 1.49 19.11
C GLY A 71 -8.59 1.95 17.66
N GLU A 72 -7.51 2.13 16.88
CA GLU A 72 -7.63 2.31 15.43
C GLU A 72 -8.26 1.06 14.82
N LYS A 73 -9.25 1.25 13.95
CA LYS A 73 -9.98 0.20 13.26
C LYS A 73 -10.57 0.74 11.97
N GLU A 74 -10.72 -0.11 10.98
CA GLU A 74 -11.15 0.30 9.65
C GLU A 74 -11.78 -0.88 8.91
N TRP A 75 -12.76 -0.55 8.05
CA TRP A 75 -13.43 -1.49 7.18
C TRP A 75 -13.10 -1.10 5.76
N ASN A 76 -12.47 -2.00 5.02
CA ASN A 76 -12.18 -1.81 3.61
C ASN A 76 -13.08 -2.72 2.80
N VAL A 77 -13.74 -2.15 1.79
CA VAL A 77 -14.55 -2.90 0.83
C VAL A 77 -14.09 -2.52 -0.56
N GLY A 78 -13.51 -3.49 -1.26
CA GLY A 78 -12.98 -3.31 -2.60
C GLY A 78 -13.84 -4.01 -3.64
N PHE A 79 -13.93 -3.42 -4.83
CA PHE A 79 -14.58 -4.01 -5.99
C PHE A 79 -13.71 -3.81 -7.23
N GLY A 80 -13.54 -4.88 -8.02
CA GLY A 80 -12.77 -4.89 -9.26
C GLY A 80 -13.58 -5.50 -10.39
N MET A 81 -13.39 -4.99 -11.61
CA MET A 81 -13.97 -5.58 -12.82
C MET A 81 -12.92 -5.67 -13.91
N PHE A 82 -12.77 -6.87 -14.48
CA PHE A 82 -11.84 -7.14 -15.56
C PHE A 82 -12.57 -7.79 -16.71
N ASN A 83 -12.48 -7.16 -17.88
CA ASN A 83 -12.91 -7.75 -19.13
C ASN A 83 -11.80 -8.68 -19.63
N LYS A 84 -12.07 -9.98 -19.72
CA LYS A 84 -11.19 -10.96 -20.40
C LYS A 84 -11.85 -11.36 -21.72
N ARG A 85 -11.05 -11.90 -22.64
CA ARG A 85 -11.49 -12.24 -24.00
C ARG A 85 -12.79 -13.05 -24.04
N ASP A 86 -12.94 -14.02 -23.14
CA ASP A 86 -14.04 -15.00 -23.19
C ASP A 86 -14.99 -14.94 -21.98
N PHE A 87 -14.66 -14.16 -20.96
CA PHE A 87 -15.47 -14.01 -19.73
C PHE A 87 -15.17 -12.69 -19.02
N ASN A 88 -16.09 -12.23 -18.20
CA ASN A 88 -15.85 -11.13 -17.27
C ASN A 88 -15.49 -11.68 -15.90
N LYS A 89 -14.51 -11.05 -15.23
CA LYS A 89 -14.10 -11.36 -13.86
C LYS A 89 -14.49 -10.17 -12.98
N TYR A 90 -15.28 -10.43 -11.95
CA TYR A 90 -15.61 -9.48 -10.90
C TYR A 90 -14.93 -9.94 -9.62
N GLU A 91 -14.22 -9.02 -8.99
CA GLU A 91 -13.60 -9.23 -7.69
C GLU A 91 -14.32 -8.36 -6.66
N ALA A 92 -14.55 -8.91 -5.49
CA ALA A 92 -14.98 -8.17 -4.33
C ALA A 92 -14.12 -8.62 -3.15
N LEU A 93 -13.77 -7.69 -2.28
CA LEU A 93 -13.09 -8.00 -1.03
C LEU A 93 -13.77 -7.25 0.11
N VAL A 94 -13.82 -7.91 1.26
CA VAL A 94 -14.20 -7.28 2.52
C VAL A 94 -13.08 -7.55 3.50
N GLU A 95 -12.65 -6.49 4.16
CA GLU A 95 -11.55 -6.51 5.09
C GLU A 95 -11.95 -5.73 6.34
N TYR A 96 -11.52 -6.25 7.49
CA TYR A 96 -11.62 -5.56 8.76
C TYR A 96 -10.28 -5.61 9.48
N GLU A 97 -9.74 -4.42 9.75
CA GLU A 97 -8.44 -4.23 10.37
C GLU A 97 -8.59 -3.48 11.70
N TRP A 98 -7.82 -3.86 12.71
CA TRP A 98 -7.86 -3.19 14.03
C TRP A 98 -6.56 -3.33 14.82
N ALA A 99 -6.32 -2.37 15.71
CA ALA A 99 -5.19 -2.35 16.61
C ALA A 99 -5.65 -2.46 18.08
N PRO A 100 -5.60 -3.65 18.72
CA PRO A 100 -6.05 -3.82 20.10
C PRO A 100 -5.10 -3.19 21.13
N ILE A 101 -3.83 -3.02 20.78
CA ILE A 101 -2.81 -2.30 21.54
C ILE A 101 -1.92 -1.50 20.58
N ASP A 102 -1.18 -0.52 21.10
CA ASP A 102 -0.26 0.25 20.27
C ASP A 102 0.74 -0.67 19.57
N ARG A 103 0.92 -0.42 18.26
CA ARG A 103 1.85 -1.06 17.34
C ARG A 103 1.51 -2.50 16.94
N LEU A 104 0.41 -3.07 17.45
CA LEU A 104 -0.05 -4.40 17.06
C LEU A 104 -1.33 -4.26 16.25
N GLY A 105 -1.28 -4.60 14.97
CA GLY A 105 -2.42 -4.65 14.05
C GLY A 105 -2.85 -6.09 13.77
N PHE A 106 -4.13 -6.26 13.53
CA PHE A 106 -4.75 -7.49 13.03
C PHE A 106 -5.66 -7.16 11.86
N GLU A 107 -5.83 -8.11 10.97
CA GLU A 107 -6.72 -8.02 9.83
C GLU A 107 -7.38 -9.37 9.57
N ILE A 108 -8.63 -9.29 9.10
CA ILE A 108 -9.36 -10.40 8.51
C ILE A 108 -9.81 -9.95 7.13
N GLU A 109 -9.44 -10.70 6.09
CA GLU A 109 -9.80 -10.42 4.70
C GLU A 109 -10.52 -11.62 4.07
N VAL A 110 -11.59 -11.36 3.32
CA VAL A 110 -12.33 -12.35 2.53
C VAL A 110 -12.46 -11.89 1.08
N PRO A 111 -11.56 -12.32 0.19
CA PRO A 111 -11.67 -12.12 -1.24
C PRO A 111 -12.67 -13.08 -1.92
N VAL A 112 -13.50 -12.54 -2.80
CA VAL A 112 -14.52 -13.24 -3.59
C VAL A 112 -14.33 -12.92 -5.07
N THR A 113 -14.34 -13.96 -5.90
CA THR A 113 -14.26 -13.83 -7.36
C THR A 113 -15.48 -14.46 -8.03
N ILE A 114 -16.13 -13.70 -8.90
CA ILE A 114 -17.27 -14.13 -9.70
C ILE A 114 -16.92 -14.02 -11.18
N PHE A 115 -17.22 -15.08 -11.94
CA PHE A 115 -17.00 -15.12 -13.38
C PHE A 115 -18.33 -15.15 -14.12
N THR A 116 -18.52 -14.28 -15.11
CA THR A 116 -19.70 -14.28 -16.00
C THR A 116 -19.27 -14.48 -17.46
N ALA A 117 -20.13 -15.08 -18.29
CA ALA A 117 -19.88 -15.17 -19.72
C ALA A 117 -19.92 -13.77 -20.35
N SER A 118 -19.11 -13.54 -21.38
CA SER A 118 -19.18 -12.30 -22.16
C SER A 118 -20.36 -12.36 -23.15
N GLU A 119 -20.88 -11.22 -23.57
CA GLU A 119 -21.96 -11.20 -24.56
C GLU A 119 -21.46 -11.74 -25.92
N GLY A 120 -22.22 -12.66 -26.52
CA GLY A 120 -21.90 -13.26 -27.82
C GLY A 120 -20.88 -14.40 -27.80
N THR A 121 -20.46 -14.89 -26.62
CA THR A 121 -19.55 -16.04 -26.52
C THR A 121 -20.31 -17.37 -26.49
N PRO A 122 -19.87 -18.43 -27.21
CA PRO A 122 -20.56 -19.73 -27.23
C PRO A 122 -20.77 -20.35 -25.85
N VAL A 123 -21.81 -21.15 -25.68
CA VAL A 123 -22.17 -21.82 -24.42
C VAL A 123 -21.09 -22.80 -23.92
N ASP A 124 -20.19 -23.23 -24.80
CA ASP A 124 -19.25 -24.34 -24.60
C ASP A 124 -17.84 -23.92 -24.13
N ILE A 125 -17.69 -22.72 -23.58
CA ILE A 125 -16.39 -22.23 -23.13
C ILE A 125 -16.13 -22.72 -21.71
N THR A 126 -14.97 -23.32 -21.50
CA THR A 126 -14.45 -23.65 -20.17
C THR A 126 -14.18 -22.37 -19.37
N ARG A 127 -15.16 -21.96 -18.56
CA ARG A 127 -15.06 -20.84 -17.61
C ARG A 127 -14.58 -21.34 -16.24
N PRO A 128 -13.72 -20.59 -15.52
CA PRO A 128 -13.45 -20.86 -14.11
C PRO A 128 -14.74 -20.83 -13.27
N ALA A 129 -14.78 -21.63 -12.20
CA ALA A 129 -15.87 -21.56 -11.24
C ALA A 129 -15.77 -20.28 -10.40
N ASN A 130 -16.91 -19.80 -9.87
CA ASN A 130 -16.91 -18.77 -8.85
C ASN A 130 -16.18 -19.27 -7.59
N ARG A 131 -15.52 -18.37 -6.87
CA ARG A 131 -14.66 -18.71 -5.73
C ARG A 131 -14.85 -17.71 -4.61
N ILE A 132 -14.87 -18.21 -3.39
CA ILE A 132 -14.31 -17.48 -2.25
C ILE A 132 -12.85 -17.94 -2.26
N GLU A 133 -11.88 -17.04 -2.45
CA GLU A 133 -10.50 -17.48 -2.71
C GLU A 133 -9.87 -18.03 -1.43
N SER A 134 -9.92 -17.23 -0.35
CA SER A 134 -9.36 -17.60 0.94
C SER A 134 -10.03 -16.85 2.09
N LEU A 135 -9.78 -17.31 3.31
CA LEU A 135 -9.91 -16.51 4.52
C LEU A 135 -8.49 -16.14 4.95
N LYS A 136 -8.15 -14.85 4.90
CA LYS A 136 -6.84 -14.37 5.35
C LYS A 136 -6.95 -13.83 6.77
N LEU A 137 -6.02 -14.28 7.61
CA LEU A 137 -5.82 -13.75 8.95
C LEU A 137 -4.41 -13.20 9.01
N ALA A 138 -4.29 -11.96 9.43
CA ALA A 138 -3.02 -11.27 9.39
C ALA A 138 -2.73 -10.58 10.72
N THR A 139 -1.46 -10.58 11.13
CA THR A 139 -0.98 -9.80 12.26
C THR A 139 0.30 -9.05 11.90
N GLN A 140 0.41 -7.81 12.37
CA GLN A 140 1.57 -6.96 12.16
C GLN A 140 1.99 -6.29 13.46
N TRP A 141 3.27 -6.37 13.80
CA TRP A 141 3.84 -5.69 14.94
C TRP A 141 4.93 -4.70 14.51
N THR A 142 4.67 -3.40 14.71
CA THR A 142 5.65 -2.34 14.47
C THR A 142 6.57 -2.19 15.67
N PHE A 143 7.69 -2.90 15.67
CA PHE A 143 8.61 -2.88 16.81
C PHE A 143 9.44 -1.59 16.89
N LEU A 144 9.64 -0.86 15.78
CA LEU A 144 10.37 0.40 15.75
C LEU A 144 9.59 1.51 15.03
N VAL A 145 9.47 2.66 15.68
CA VAL A 145 9.06 3.93 15.07
C VAL A 145 10.07 4.98 15.50
N SER A 146 10.74 5.62 14.54
CA SER A 146 11.76 6.64 14.79
C SER A 146 11.39 7.94 14.09
N GLU A 147 10.83 8.89 14.84
CA GLU A 147 10.43 10.20 14.31
C GLU A 147 11.62 10.99 13.78
N LYS A 148 12.77 10.91 14.46
CA LYS A 148 14.01 11.56 14.04
C LYS A 148 14.52 11.01 12.71
N ALA A 149 14.45 9.69 12.51
CA ALA A 149 14.87 9.07 11.27
C ALA A 149 13.76 9.03 10.21
N LYS A 150 12.51 9.37 10.57
CA LYS A 150 11.31 9.16 9.76
C LYS A 150 11.21 7.74 9.22
N THR A 151 11.44 6.77 10.09
CA THR A 151 11.54 5.33 9.75
C THR A 151 10.66 4.49 10.67
N SER A 152 9.95 3.52 10.08
CA SER A 152 9.18 2.51 10.81
C SER A 152 9.61 1.12 10.36
N LEU A 153 9.75 0.19 11.31
CA LEU A 153 10.04 -1.22 11.04
C LEU A 153 8.97 -2.11 11.68
N ALA A 154 8.53 -3.12 10.95
CA ALA A 154 7.54 -4.08 11.43
C ALA A 154 7.91 -5.51 11.03
N LEU A 155 7.39 -6.45 11.82
CA LEU A 155 7.30 -7.87 11.47
C LEU A 155 5.82 -8.21 11.38
N GLY A 156 5.47 -9.10 10.47
CA GLY A 156 4.10 -9.57 10.37
C GLY A 156 4.01 -10.99 9.87
N TYR A 157 2.79 -11.49 9.87
CA TYR A 157 2.47 -12.82 9.44
C TYR A 157 1.06 -12.82 8.87
N ILE A 158 0.93 -13.30 7.63
CA ILE A 158 -0.35 -13.63 7.00
C ILE A 158 -0.48 -15.14 6.96
N HIS A 159 -1.65 -15.62 7.39
CA HIS A 159 -2.12 -16.97 7.20
C HIS A 159 -3.33 -16.95 6.28
N GLU A 160 -3.28 -17.69 5.18
CA GLU A 160 -4.44 -17.82 4.29
C GLU A 160 -4.94 -19.26 4.32
N PHE A 161 -6.24 -19.42 4.63
CA PHE A 161 -6.95 -20.67 4.44
C PHE A 161 -7.57 -20.67 3.05
N GLU A 162 -6.98 -21.40 2.10
CA GLU A 162 -7.49 -21.46 0.73
C GLU A 162 -8.72 -22.37 0.65
N PHE A 163 -9.81 -21.85 0.10
CA PHE A 163 -11.04 -22.64 -0.09
C PHE A 163 -10.99 -23.44 -1.38
N VAL A 164 -11.77 -24.52 -1.44
CA VAL A 164 -12.08 -25.16 -2.72
C VAL A 164 -13.05 -24.30 -3.53
N ASP A 165 -12.98 -24.39 -4.86
CA ASP A 165 -13.93 -23.72 -5.76
C ASP A 165 -15.40 -23.97 -5.36
N LEU A 166 -16.28 -22.97 -5.52
CA LEU A 166 -17.67 -23.06 -5.05
C LEU A 166 -18.46 -24.21 -5.69
N ASN A 167 -18.08 -24.64 -6.90
CA ASN A 167 -18.70 -25.78 -7.58
C ASN A 167 -18.32 -27.15 -6.97
N LYS A 168 -17.32 -27.21 -6.10
CA LYS A 168 -16.89 -28.41 -5.37
C LYS A 168 -17.30 -28.39 -3.91
N LEU A 169 -17.88 -27.29 -3.41
CA LEU A 169 -18.44 -27.22 -2.07
C LEU A 169 -19.51 -28.30 -1.88
N GLY A 170 -19.31 -29.16 -0.88
CA GLY A 170 -20.19 -30.29 -0.56
C GLY A 170 -19.71 -31.66 -1.04
N GLN A 171 -18.57 -31.75 -1.75
CA GLN A 171 -18.06 -33.05 -2.25
C GLN A 171 -17.03 -33.75 -1.34
N SER A 172 -16.43 -33.07 -0.35
CA SER A 172 -15.86 -33.67 0.89
C SER A 172 -14.98 -32.70 1.68
N GLU A 173 -14.33 -31.74 1.01
CA GLU A 173 -13.33 -30.85 1.63
C GLU A 173 -13.68 -29.37 1.40
N LEU A 174 -13.60 -28.56 2.46
CA LEU A 174 -13.86 -27.12 2.40
C LEU A 174 -12.60 -26.31 2.07
N PHE A 175 -11.42 -26.84 2.36
CA PHE A 175 -10.13 -26.16 2.23
C PHE A 175 -9.20 -26.97 1.33
N LYS A 176 -8.43 -26.28 0.49
CA LYS A 176 -7.43 -26.87 -0.42
C LYS A 176 -6.03 -26.90 0.20
N GLY A 177 -5.71 -25.92 1.03
CA GLY A 177 -4.37 -25.72 1.53
C GLY A 177 -4.25 -24.51 2.45
N ASN A 178 -3.01 -24.27 2.87
CA ASN A 178 -2.65 -23.13 3.71
C ASN A 178 -1.47 -22.39 3.08
N ILE A 179 -1.51 -21.06 3.13
CA ILE A 179 -0.38 -20.20 2.77
C ILE A 179 0.16 -19.58 4.05
N TYR A 180 1.46 -19.70 4.26
CA TYR A 180 2.19 -19.09 5.38
C TYR A 180 3.10 -18.00 4.82
N ASN A 181 2.89 -16.75 5.23
CA ASN A 181 3.65 -15.61 4.75
C ASN A 181 4.11 -14.74 5.93
N PRO A 182 5.19 -15.12 6.64
CA PRO A 182 5.86 -14.22 7.55
C PRO A 182 6.66 -13.18 6.78
N PHE A 183 6.59 -11.93 7.20
CA PHE A 183 7.24 -10.84 6.48
C PHE A 183 7.86 -9.80 7.41
N PHE A 184 8.72 -8.99 6.81
CA PHE A 184 9.37 -7.85 7.41
C PHE A 184 9.12 -6.62 6.56
N ILE A 185 8.85 -5.49 7.22
CA ILE A 185 8.66 -4.19 6.57
C ILE A 185 9.68 -3.21 7.12
N ALA A 186 10.30 -2.45 6.21
CA ALA A 186 11.05 -1.25 6.53
C ALA A 186 10.55 -0.10 5.66
N ALA A 187 9.94 0.91 6.29
CA ALA A 187 9.44 2.09 5.61
C ALA A 187 10.17 3.35 6.06
N LYS A 188 10.39 4.27 5.12
CA LYS A 188 11.09 5.52 5.36
C LYS A 188 10.51 6.65 4.52
N ARG A 189 10.29 7.79 5.18
CA ARG A 189 10.02 9.07 4.53
C ARG A 189 11.32 9.87 4.40
N TRP A 190 11.56 10.42 3.21
CA TRP A 190 12.70 11.26 2.87
C TRP A 190 12.22 12.70 2.65
N GLY A 191 12.57 13.57 3.59
CA GLY A 191 12.03 14.92 3.62
C GLY A 191 10.52 14.88 3.89
N LEU A 192 9.75 15.49 2.99
CA LEU A 192 8.31 15.68 3.15
C LEU A 192 7.49 14.74 2.25
N ASN A 193 7.90 14.54 1.00
CA ASN A 193 7.03 13.92 -0.02
C ASN A 193 7.53 12.58 -0.54
N TYR A 194 8.79 12.19 -0.31
CA TYR A 194 9.32 10.95 -0.88
C TYR A 194 9.24 9.81 0.13
N HIS A 195 8.74 8.66 -0.31
CA HIS A 195 8.55 7.49 0.52
C HIS A 195 9.15 6.27 -0.15
N THR A 196 9.78 5.45 0.68
CA THR A 196 10.31 4.15 0.27
C THR A 196 9.92 3.12 1.30
N LEU A 197 9.50 1.97 0.81
CA LEU A 197 9.18 0.80 1.61
C LEU A 197 9.88 -0.42 1.03
N VAL A 198 10.39 -1.26 1.91
CA VAL A 198 10.85 -2.61 1.63
C VAL A 198 9.92 -3.57 2.37
N TYR A 199 9.29 -4.48 1.63
CA TYR A 199 8.55 -5.61 2.18
C TYR A 199 9.28 -6.88 1.74
N THR A 200 9.57 -7.79 2.66
CA THR A 200 10.26 -9.04 2.29
C THR A 200 9.93 -10.17 3.25
N GLY A 201 9.86 -11.38 2.73
CA GLY A 201 9.53 -12.56 3.50
C GLY A 201 9.47 -13.82 2.64
N PRO A 202 9.56 -15.02 3.25
CA PRO A 202 9.22 -16.25 2.55
C PRO A 202 7.71 -16.39 2.40
N ARG A 203 7.27 -16.97 1.29
CA ARG A 203 5.90 -17.44 1.06
C ARG A 203 5.93 -18.96 0.93
N ILE A 204 5.16 -19.64 1.77
CA ILE A 204 5.11 -21.10 1.83
C ILE A 204 3.70 -21.55 1.51
N VAL A 205 3.53 -22.25 0.39
CA VAL A 205 2.23 -22.82 -0.01
C VAL A 205 2.23 -24.29 0.37
N LYS A 206 1.21 -24.72 1.11
CA LYS A 206 1.00 -26.11 1.49
C LYS A 206 -0.43 -26.53 1.15
N ASP A 207 -0.60 -27.00 -0.08
CA ASP A 207 -1.76 -27.80 -0.48
C ASP A 207 -1.74 -29.15 0.27
N PHE A 208 -2.91 -29.67 0.66
CA PHE A 208 -2.99 -30.89 1.46
C PHE A 208 -2.36 -32.09 0.74
N ASP A 209 -2.62 -32.24 -0.55
CA ASP A 209 -2.19 -33.38 -1.37
C ASP A 209 -0.84 -33.20 -2.09
N MET A 210 -0.25 -32.00 -2.02
CA MET A 210 1.00 -31.70 -2.74
C MET A 210 2.19 -31.43 -1.81
N ARG A 211 3.39 -31.36 -2.39
CA ARG A 211 4.59 -30.94 -1.67
C ARG A 211 4.49 -29.46 -1.31
N ARG A 212 5.25 -29.06 -0.29
CA ARG A 212 5.37 -27.64 0.09
C ARG A 212 6.11 -26.91 -1.02
N GLU A 213 5.54 -25.80 -1.47
CA GLU A 213 6.21 -24.86 -2.36
C GLU A 213 6.73 -23.70 -1.54
N PHE A 214 7.94 -23.26 -1.85
CA PHE A 214 8.62 -22.17 -1.16
C PHE A 214 9.06 -21.13 -2.19
N SER A 215 8.68 -19.88 -1.95
CA SER A 215 9.26 -18.73 -2.63
C SER A 215 9.72 -17.69 -1.62
N TYR A 216 10.61 -16.81 -2.05
CA TYR A 216 11.07 -15.69 -1.25
C TYR A 216 10.81 -14.39 -2.00
N GLU A 217 10.14 -13.46 -1.34
CA GLU A 217 9.65 -12.23 -1.96
C GLU A 217 10.41 -11.02 -1.42
N VAL A 218 10.70 -10.08 -2.32
CA VAL A 218 11.34 -8.80 -2.01
C VAL A 218 10.67 -7.70 -2.81
N HIS A 219 9.77 -6.96 -2.19
CA HIS A 219 9.05 -5.86 -2.81
C HIS A 219 9.61 -4.53 -2.33
N THR A 220 9.85 -3.62 -3.27
CA THR A 220 10.41 -2.30 -2.97
C THR A 220 9.66 -1.23 -3.73
N ASN A 221 9.32 -0.13 -3.07
CA ASN A 221 8.64 0.98 -3.73
C ASN A 221 9.42 2.30 -3.61
N PHE A 222 9.07 3.22 -4.50
CA PHE A 222 9.43 4.63 -4.43
C PHE A 222 8.23 5.45 -4.84
N HIS A 223 7.67 6.21 -3.90
CA HIS A 223 6.50 7.05 -4.12
C HIS A 223 6.79 8.50 -3.79
N TYR A 224 6.12 9.39 -4.51
CA TYR A 224 6.01 10.80 -4.23
C TYR A 224 4.57 11.11 -3.81
N MET A 225 4.36 11.47 -2.54
CA MET A 225 3.07 11.95 -2.05
C MET A 225 2.84 13.40 -2.46
N ILE A 226 1.67 13.65 -3.02
CA ILE A 226 1.19 14.98 -3.35
C ILE A 226 0.90 15.72 -2.04
N THR A 227 1.55 16.86 -1.88
CA THR A 227 1.54 17.69 -0.70
C THR A 227 0.13 17.98 -0.18
N GLY A 228 -0.08 17.80 1.13
CA GLY A 228 -1.36 18.07 1.80
C GLY A 228 -2.48 17.10 1.45
N THR A 229 -2.15 15.94 0.86
CA THR A 229 -3.11 14.89 0.50
C THR A 229 -2.53 13.50 0.81
N ARG A 230 -3.37 12.46 0.71
CA ARG A 230 -2.94 11.05 0.69
C ARG A 230 -2.62 10.52 -0.71
N ASN A 231 -2.71 11.37 -1.72
CA ASN A 231 -2.50 10.97 -3.11
C ASN A 231 -1.01 10.79 -3.36
N PHE A 232 -0.65 9.82 -4.19
CA PHE A 232 0.75 9.64 -4.58
C PHE A 232 0.88 9.15 -6.02
N ILE A 233 2.08 9.35 -6.56
CA ILE A 233 2.54 8.73 -7.80
C ILE A 233 3.89 8.06 -7.54
N GLY A 234 4.14 6.93 -8.18
CA GLY A 234 5.46 6.32 -8.13
C GLY A 234 5.50 4.96 -8.76
N ILE A 235 6.35 4.11 -8.20
CA ILE A 235 6.66 2.81 -8.79
C ILE A 235 6.92 1.78 -7.69
N GLU A 236 6.43 0.57 -7.94
CA GLU A 236 6.70 -0.60 -7.13
C GLU A 236 7.46 -1.64 -7.96
N PHE A 237 8.43 -2.30 -7.32
CA PHE A 237 9.21 -3.38 -7.90
C PHE A 237 8.96 -4.64 -7.08
N ASN A 238 8.23 -5.58 -7.68
CA ASN A 238 7.94 -6.86 -7.08
C ASN A 238 8.96 -7.87 -7.57
N LYS A 239 9.64 -8.56 -6.64
CA LYS A 239 10.67 -9.55 -6.97
C LYS A 239 10.39 -10.84 -6.22
N GLU A 240 10.54 -11.95 -6.92
CA GLU A 240 10.32 -13.29 -6.37
C GLU A 240 11.49 -14.21 -6.74
N PHE A 241 11.92 -15.01 -5.77
CA PHE A 241 12.85 -16.11 -5.94
C PHE A 241 12.12 -17.41 -5.71
N HIS A 242 12.01 -18.23 -6.75
CA HIS A 242 11.30 -19.51 -6.69
C HIS A 242 12.00 -20.54 -7.58
N GLU A 243 12.23 -21.75 -7.06
CA GLU A 243 12.88 -22.86 -7.79
C GLU A 243 14.19 -22.49 -8.53
N GLY A 244 14.99 -21.60 -7.93
CA GLY A 244 16.26 -21.15 -8.53
C GLY A 244 16.11 -20.12 -9.66
N LYS A 245 14.89 -19.63 -9.91
CA LYS A 245 14.60 -18.53 -10.83
C LYS A 245 14.38 -17.24 -10.05
N PHE A 246 14.70 -16.13 -10.72
CA PHE A 246 14.41 -14.78 -10.26
C PHE A 246 13.44 -14.14 -11.25
N GLU A 247 12.29 -13.70 -10.74
CA GLU A 247 11.27 -13.00 -11.49
C GLU A 247 11.06 -11.61 -10.90
N ALA A 248 10.87 -10.61 -11.75
CA ALA A 248 10.67 -9.24 -11.32
C ALA A 248 9.65 -8.51 -12.19
N VAL A 249 8.77 -7.75 -11.56
CA VAL A 249 7.76 -6.92 -12.21
C VAL A 249 7.87 -5.49 -11.70
N MET A 250 7.88 -4.54 -12.62
CA MET A 250 7.85 -3.11 -12.32
C MET A 250 6.43 -2.60 -12.56
N ARG A 251 5.85 -1.96 -11.54
CA ARG A 251 4.46 -1.49 -11.53
C ARG A 251 4.41 0.02 -11.26
N PRO A 252 4.20 0.85 -12.29
CA PRO A 252 3.82 2.24 -12.08
C PRO A 252 2.53 2.31 -11.26
N GLN A 253 2.46 3.23 -10.31
CA GLN A 253 1.33 3.37 -9.38
C GLN A 253 0.92 4.82 -9.22
N MET A 254 -0.39 5.00 -9.02
CA MET A 254 -0.98 6.27 -8.66
C MET A 254 -2.18 5.98 -7.75
N ARG A 255 -2.29 6.70 -6.63
CA ARG A 255 -3.44 6.66 -5.73
C ARG A 255 -4.13 8.01 -5.76
N VAL A 256 -5.44 8.04 -6.04
CA VAL A 256 -6.23 9.27 -6.05
C VAL A 256 -7.48 9.11 -5.17
N GLY A 257 -7.52 9.84 -4.06
CA GLY A 257 -8.71 10.03 -3.26
C GLY A 257 -9.70 10.95 -3.95
N LEU A 258 -10.91 10.45 -4.22
CA LEU A 258 -12.02 11.23 -4.79
C LEU A 258 -12.88 11.87 -3.68
N ALA A 259 -12.98 11.18 -2.55
CA ALA A 259 -13.62 11.64 -1.31
C ALA A 259 -12.90 11.03 -0.10
N GLU A 260 -13.24 11.46 1.12
CA GLU A 260 -12.59 11.01 2.36
C GLU A 260 -12.55 9.47 2.52
N ASN A 261 -13.57 8.78 1.98
CA ASN A 261 -13.77 7.33 2.08
C ASN A 261 -13.86 6.63 0.71
N LEU A 262 -13.45 7.30 -0.37
CA LEU A 262 -13.49 6.72 -1.72
C LEU A 262 -12.16 6.98 -2.44
N MET A 263 -11.49 5.89 -2.78
CA MET A 263 -10.19 5.88 -3.45
C MET A 263 -10.27 5.10 -4.77
N VAL A 264 -9.44 5.51 -5.75
CA VAL A 264 -9.23 4.84 -7.05
C VAL A 264 -7.74 4.73 -7.33
#